data_AF-A0AA42RWZ7-F1
#
_entry.id   AF-A0AA42RWZ7-F1
#
_cell.length_a   1.000
_cell.length_b   1.000
_cell.length_c   1.000
_cell.angle_alpha   90.00
_cell.angle_beta   90.00
_cell.angle_gamma   90.00
#
_symmetry.space_group_name_H-M   'P 1'
#
loop_
_entity.id
_entity.type
_entity.pdbx_description
1 polymer ?
#
loop_
_entity_poly.entity_id
_entity_poly.type
_entity_poly.pdbx_seq_one_letter_code
_entity_poly.pdbx_strand_id
1 'polypeptide(L)' 'MASLWTLLFHRPRHATYARLDSDGICLGFKHCATPPGNGGWVQVNEAQLAWLGRPLPANARVCARATQRWQQRTLSA' A
#
# COMPACT_ATOMS: atom_id res chain seq x y z
N MET A 1 0.03 27.77 -10.05
CA MET A 1 1.36 27.57 -10.66
C MET A 1 2.15 26.66 -9.74
N ALA A 2 2.37 25.41 -10.12
CA ALA A 2 3.18 24.49 -9.31
C ALA A 2 4.67 24.86 -9.47
N SER A 3 5.37 25.11 -8.36
CA SER A 3 6.79 25.40 -8.37
C SER A 3 7.59 24.14 -8.74
N LEU A 4 8.67 24.27 -9.49
CA LEU A 4 9.54 23.13 -9.86
C LEU A 4 10.04 22.38 -8.61
N TRP A 5 10.21 23.10 -7.50
CA TRP A 5 10.55 22.55 -6.19
C TRP A 5 9.54 21.52 -5.68
N THR A 6 8.24 21.79 -5.78
CA THR A 6 7.21 20.85 -5.34
C THR A 6 7.21 19.55 -6.15
N LEU A 7 7.66 19.55 -7.40
CA LEU A 7 7.75 18.35 -8.23
C LEU A 7 8.96 17.47 -7.87
N LEU A 8 10.05 18.08 -7.42
CA LEU A 8 11.30 17.39 -7.09
C LEU A 8 11.30 16.83 -5.66
N PHE A 9 10.71 17.56 -4.70
CA PHE A 9 10.75 17.19 -3.29
C PHE A 9 9.50 16.45 -2.80
N HIS A 10 8.37 16.58 -3.48
CA HIS A 10 7.14 15.90 -3.08
C HIS A 10 7.06 14.51 -3.73
N ARG A 11 7.93 13.59 -3.30
CA ARG A 11 7.88 12.20 -3.79
C ARG A 11 6.72 11.47 -3.12
N PRO A 12 5.67 11.06 -3.86
CA PRO A 12 4.56 10.35 -3.26
C PRO A 12 5.07 9.02 -2.68
N ARG A 13 4.81 8.75 -1.40
CA ARG A 13 5.18 7.46 -0.80
C ARG A 13 4.27 6.39 -1.40
N HIS A 14 4.80 5.63 -2.35
CA HIS A 14 4.06 4.56 -3.01
C HIS A 14 3.85 3.38 -2.04
N ALA A 15 2.61 2.97 -1.86
CA ALA A 15 2.22 1.82 -1.06
C ALA A 15 1.77 0.65 -1.93
N THR A 16 2.06 -0.56 -1.48
CA THR A 16 1.66 -1.78 -2.17
C THR A 16 0.27 -2.20 -1.70
N TYR A 17 -0.60 -2.52 -2.65
CA TYR A 17 -1.95 -3.01 -2.40
C TYR A 17 -2.15 -4.35 -3.07
N ALA A 18 -2.84 -5.26 -2.40
CA ALA A 18 -3.31 -6.52 -2.94
C ALA A 18 -4.82 -6.42 -3.17
N ARG A 19 -5.31 -6.89 -4.31
CA ARG A 19 -6.75 -6.99 -4.61
C ARG A 19 -7.25 -8.35 -4.13
N LEU A 20 -8.28 -8.34 -3.31
CA LEU A 20 -8.94 -9.55 -2.84
C LEU A 20 -10.31 -9.69 -3.49
N ASP A 21 -10.72 -10.93 -3.74
CA ASP A 21 -12.10 -11.27 -4.07
C ASP A 21 -12.98 -11.36 -2.81
N SER A 22 -14.28 -11.60 -2.97
CA SER A 22 -15.23 -11.84 -1.87
C SER A 22 -14.76 -12.90 -0.89
N ASP A 23 -14.10 -13.94 -1.40
CA ASP A 23 -13.57 -15.07 -0.63
C ASP A 23 -12.19 -14.80 -0.01
N GLY A 24 -11.65 -13.59 -0.16
CA GLY A 24 -10.35 -13.19 0.39
C GLY A 24 -9.14 -13.71 -0.40
N ILE A 25 -9.38 -14.27 -1.59
CA ILE A 25 -8.33 -14.74 -2.51
C ILE A 25 -7.65 -13.56 -3.18
N CYS A 26 -6.32 -13.55 -3.20
CA CYS A 26 -5.54 -12.50 -3.85
C CYS A 26 -5.56 -12.65 -5.37
N LEU A 27 -6.13 -11.66 -6.05
CA LEU A 27 -6.26 -11.60 -7.51
C LEU A 27 -5.07 -10.87 -8.16
N GLY A 28 -4.40 -9.97 -7.42
CA GLY A 28 -3.28 -9.23 -7.97
C GLY A 28 -2.77 -8.10 -7.07
N PHE A 29 -1.76 -7.39 -7.56
CA PHE A 29 -1.07 -6.34 -6.81
C PHE A 29 -1.03 -5.02 -7.58
N LYS A 30 -0.97 -3.91 -6.84
CA LYS A 30 -0.80 -2.56 -7.40
C LYS A 30 0.09 -1.73 -6.50
N HIS A 31 1.09 -1.08 -7.07
CA HIS A 31 1.92 -0.10 -6.37
C HIS A 31 1.41 1.30 -6.71
N CYS A 32 0.84 2.01 -5.74
CA CYS A 32 0.31 3.35 -5.96
C CYS A 32 0.42 4.21 -4.72
N ALA A 33 0.55 5.52 -4.92
CA ALA A 33 0.63 6.46 -3.80
C ALA A 33 -0.75 6.79 -3.22
N THR A 34 -1.78 6.76 -4.07
CA THR A 34 -3.17 6.98 -3.68
C THR A 34 -3.84 5.63 -3.45
N PRO A 35 -4.61 5.45 -2.36
CA PRO A 35 -5.37 4.23 -2.16
C PRO A 35 -6.28 3.97 -3.37
N PRO A 36 -6.18 2.78 -3.99
CA PRO A 36 -7.06 2.42 -5.09
C PRO A 36 -8.50 2.35 -4.55
N GLY A 37 -9.45 2.76 -5.38
CA GLY A 37 -10.86 2.86 -4.98
C GLY A 37 -11.52 1.53 -4.63
N ASN A 38 -12.84 1.58 -4.51
CA ASN A 38 -13.75 0.46 -4.30
C ASN A 38 -13.40 -0.76 -5.18
N GLY A 39 -13.16 -1.92 -4.56
CA GLY A 39 -12.81 -3.16 -5.26
C GLY A 39 -12.04 -4.20 -4.45
N GLY A 40 -12.13 -4.21 -3.12
CA GLY A 40 -11.46 -5.22 -2.28
C GLY A 40 -9.95 -5.05 -2.15
N TRP A 41 -9.44 -3.83 -2.34
CA TRP A 41 -8.01 -3.55 -2.18
C TRP A 41 -7.62 -3.44 -0.72
N VAL A 42 -6.58 -4.17 -0.33
CA VAL A 42 -5.99 -4.11 1.01
C VAL A 42 -4.52 -3.73 0.91
N GLN A 43 -4.05 -2.89 1.82
CA GLN A 43 -2.64 -2.51 1.86
C GLN A 43 -1.81 -3.69 2.40
N VAL A 44 -0.71 -3.99 1.73
CA VAL A 44 0.24 -5.04 2.09
C VAL A 44 1.65 -4.46 2.22
N ASN A 45 2.49 -5.07 3.06
CA ASN A 45 3.87 -4.59 3.23
C ASN A 45 4.71 -4.83 1.96
N GLU A 46 4.43 -5.92 1.24
CA GLU A 46 5.15 -6.35 0.05
C GLU A 46 4.23 -7.08 -0.92
N ALA A 47 4.60 -7.16 -2.20
CA ALA A 47 3.89 -7.94 -3.20
C ALA A 47 4.58 -9.31 -3.35
N GLN A 48 3.98 -10.34 -2.80
CA GLN A 48 4.46 -11.72 -2.94
C GLN A 48 3.59 -12.48 -3.95
N LEU A 49 4.20 -12.91 -5.07
CA LEU A 49 3.51 -13.72 -6.09
C LEU A 49 2.94 -15.02 -5.52
N ALA A 50 3.54 -15.56 -4.45
CA ALA A 50 3.06 -16.77 -3.78
C ALA A 50 1.62 -16.66 -3.25
N TRP A 51 1.09 -15.46 -3.06
CA TRP A 51 -0.29 -15.25 -2.61
C TRP A 51 -1.30 -15.25 -3.76
N LEU A 52 -0.87 -15.14 -5.02
CA LEU A 52 -1.78 -15.06 -6.15
C LEU A 52 -2.62 -16.35 -6.25
N GLY A 53 -3.95 -16.21 -6.31
CA GLY A 53 -4.88 -17.36 -6.28
C GLY A 53 -4.99 -18.05 -4.92
N ARG A 54 -4.42 -17.48 -3.85
CA ARG A 54 -4.48 -17.99 -2.48
C ARG A 54 -5.09 -16.96 -1.52
N PRO A 55 -5.64 -17.39 -0.37
CA PRO A 55 -6.12 -16.45 0.64
C PRO A 55 -4.96 -15.62 1.18
N LEU A 56 -5.15 -14.30 1.27
CA LEU A 56 -4.12 -13.41 1.79
C LEU A 56 -3.95 -13.63 3.30
N PRO A 57 -2.73 -13.99 3.77
CA PRO A 57 -2.52 -14.24 5.18
C PRO A 57 -2.63 -12.94 5.98
N ALA A 58 -3.15 -13.03 7.21
CA ALA A 58 -3.45 -11.86 8.04
C ALA A 58 -2.20 -11.03 8.39
N ASN A 59 -1.03 -11.65 8.46
CA ASN A 59 0.25 -11.00 8.73
C ASN A 59 0.77 -10.17 7.55
N ALA A 60 0.34 -10.46 6.31
CA ALA A 60 0.70 -9.69 5.13
C ALA A 60 -0.07 -8.37 5.04
N ARG A 61 -1.26 -8.32 5.67
CA ARG A 61 -2.10 -7.13 5.74
C ARG A 61 -1.44 -6.12 6.67
N VAL A 62 -1.21 -4.92 6.16
CA VAL A 62 -0.76 -3.82 6.99
C VAL A 62 -1.92 -3.39 7.88
N CYS A 63 -1.83 -3.62 9.18
CA CYS A 63 -2.72 -2.93 10.11
C CYS A 63 -2.44 -1.43 9.97
N ALA A 64 -3.44 -0.65 9.55
CA ALA A 64 -3.32 0.80 9.30
C ALA A 64 -2.61 1.60 10.42
N ARG A 65 -2.64 1.08 11.66
CA ARG A 65 -1.96 1.68 12.83
C ARG A 65 -0.44 1.58 12.78
N ALA A 66 0.12 0.56 12.13
CA ALA A 66 1.57 0.35 12.06
C ALA A 66 2.22 1.31 11.05
N THR A 67 1.66 1.46 9.85
CA THR A 67 2.21 2.35 8.82
C THR A 67 2.18 3.82 9.22
N GLN A 68 1.09 4.30 9.85
CA GLN A 68 1.01 5.66 10.38
C GLN A 68 2.14 5.95 11.40
N ARG A 69 2.44 5.00 12.29
CA ARG A 69 3.51 5.14 13.29
C ARG A 69 4.91 5.13 12.68
N TRP A 70 5.14 4.37 11.63
CA TRP A 70 6.42 4.41 10.88
C TRP A 70 6.60 5.73 10.12
N GLN A 71 5.51 6.32 9.62
CA GLN A 71 5.56 7.66 9.00
C GLN A 71 5.83 8.77 10.03
N GLN A 72 5.38 8.63 11.28
CA GLN A 72 5.65 9.59 12.35
C GLN A 72 7.07 9.50 12.94
N ARG A 73 7.83 8.43 12.66
CA ARG A 73 9.19 8.23 13.19
C ARG A 73 10.31 8.70 12.27
N THR A 74 10.01 9.21 11.08
CA THR A 74 11.04 9.85 10.26
C THR A 74 11.34 11.23 10.85
N LEU A 75 12.41 11.25 11.66
CA LEU A 75 13.10 12.35 12.32
C LEU A 75 12.70 13.77 11.87
N SER A 76 12.26 14.57 12.84
CA SER A 76 12.60 15.99 12.89
C SER A 76 14.12 16.10 12.97
N ALA A 77 14.74 16.67 11.94
CA ALA A 77 16.13 17.11 11.94
C ALA A 77 16.15 18.60 11.58
#